data_AF-A0A9W7AT86-F1
#
_entry.id   AF-A0A9W7AT86-F1
#
_cell.length_a   1.000
_cell.length_b   1.000
_cell.length_c   1.000
_cell.angle_alpha   90.00
_cell.angle_beta   90.00
_cell.angle_gamma   90.00
#
_symmetry.space_group_name_H-M   'P 1'
#
loop_
_entity.id
_entity.type
_entity.pdbx_description
1 polymer ?
#
loop_
_entity_poly.entity_id
_entity_poly.type
_entity_poly.pdbx_seq_one_letter_code
_entity_poly.pdbx_strand_id
1 'polypeptide(L)'
;MSPLPNPLYTDKFITLSNSNLALHTYFFPFATNKLIPLSSITQNPTFDNEKWYSIKTWGMGLSMCWWALDWSRQVPSFWKTGDDKACRLVRVEVIGSRLQCGFSVEDREKFEVAWKQAKSSNTETTRV
;
A
#
# COMPACT_ATOMS: atom_id res chain seq x y z
N MET A 1 -15.98 -9.66 -0.85
CA MET A 1 -16.00 -8.19 -1.04
C MET A 1 -16.21 -7.93 -2.51
N SER A 2 -17.18 -7.10 -2.88
CA SER A 2 -17.36 -6.65 -4.26
C SER A 2 -16.16 -5.78 -4.68
N PRO A 3 -15.76 -5.78 -5.96
CA PRO A 3 -14.69 -4.91 -6.44
C PRO A 3 -15.03 -3.44 -6.17
N LEU A 4 -14.01 -2.63 -5.86
CA LEU A 4 -14.21 -1.18 -5.71
C LEU A 4 -14.74 -0.62 -7.03
N PRO A 5 -15.78 0.24 -7.01
CA PRO A 5 -16.27 0.87 -8.24
C PRO A 5 -15.18 1.79 -8.80
N ASN A 6 -14.90 1.64 -10.10
CA ASN A 6 -13.94 2.45 -10.87
C ASN A 6 -12.53 2.51 -10.26
N PRO A 7 -11.79 1.38 -10.25
CA PRO A 7 -10.41 1.40 -9.77
C PRO A 7 -9.52 2.24 -10.69
N LEU A 8 -8.67 3.08 -10.10
CA LEU A 8 -7.60 3.80 -10.80
C LEU A 8 -6.36 2.92 -11.00
N TYR A 9 -6.15 1.98 -10.08
CA TYR A 9 -5.05 1.02 -10.13
C TYR A 9 -5.46 -0.26 -9.42
N THR A 10 -5.05 -1.41 -9.95
CA THR A 10 -5.28 -2.71 -9.32
C THR A 10 -4.12 -3.63 -9.67
N ASP A 11 -3.60 -4.31 -8.66
CA ASP A 11 -2.69 -5.42 -8.81
C ASP A 11 -3.05 -6.53 -7.81
N LYS A 12 -2.18 -7.53 -7.68
CA LYS A 12 -2.41 -8.64 -6.75
C LYS A 12 -2.38 -8.23 -5.26
N PHE A 13 -1.73 -7.14 -4.92
CA PHE A 13 -1.53 -6.68 -3.55
C PHE A 13 -2.55 -5.62 -3.11
N ILE A 14 -2.98 -4.75 -4.02
CA ILE A 14 -3.87 -3.63 -3.70
C ILE A 14 -4.85 -3.29 -4.82
N THR A 15 -5.93 -2.63 -4.42
CA THR A 15 -6.84 -1.90 -5.33
C THR A 15 -6.95 -0.46 -4.84
N LEU A 16 -6.66 0.50 -5.72
CA LEU A 16 -6.80 1.94 -5.45
C LEU A 16 -7.97 2.51 -6.28
N SER A 17 -8.81 3.29 -5.63
CA SER A 17 -9.91 4.05 -6.22
C SER A 17 -9.80 5.52 -5.83
N ASN A 18 -10.73 6.36 -6.29
CA ASN A 18 -10.78 7.78 -5.92
C ASN A 18 -10.99 8.04 -4.41
N SER A 19 -11.58 7.09 -3.69
CA SER A 19 -11.99 7.27 -2.29
C SER A 19 -11.35 6.28 -1.32
N ASN A 20 -10.91 5.13 -1.80
CA ASN A 20 -10.40 4.06 -0.95
C ASN A 20 -9.16 3.39 -1.53
N LEU A 21 -8.28 2.96 -0.61
CA LEU A 21 -7.20 2.01 -0.83
C LEU A 21 -7.57 0.68 -0.15
N ALA A 22 -7.75 -0.37 -0.93
CA ALA A 22 -7.91 -1.72 -0.43
C ALA A 22 -6.57 -2.45 -0.44
N LEU A 23 -6.11 -2.90 0.73
CA LEU A 23 -4.94 -3.77 0.88
C LEU A 23 -5.41 -5.22 0.89
N HIS A 24 -4.97 -6.00 -0.09
CA HIS A 24 -5.32 -7.41 -0.19
C HIS A 24 -4.57 -8.24 0.85
N THR A 25 -5.23 -9.27 1.39
CA THR A 25 -4.58 -10.23 2.31
C THR A 25 -3.88 -9.57 3.51
N TYR A 26 -4.53 -8.57 4.11
CA TYR A 26 -3.92 -7.75 5.15
C TYR A 26 -4.02 -8.39 6.55
N PHE A 27 -5.16 -8.97 6.91
CA PHE A 27 -5.39 -9.53 8.26
C PHE A 27 -5.17 -11.05 8.31
N PHE A 28 -4.33 -11.52 9.24
CA PHE A 28 -4.18 -12.95 9.57
C PHE A 28 -5.26 -13.39 10.56
N PRO A 29 -5.74 -14.65 10.53
CA PRO A 29 -5.44 -15.73 9.56
C PRO A 29 -6.34 -15.78 8.34
N PHE A 30 -7.36 -14.94 8.27
CA PHE A 30 -8.41 -15.05 7.28
C PHE A 30 -8.07 -14.38 5.93
N ALA A 31 -6.86 -13.80 5.82
CA ALA A 31 -6.37 -13.08 4.64
C ALA A 31 -7.39 -12.07 4.09
N THR A 32 -8.13 -11.42 5.00
CA THR A 32 -9.15 -10.45 4.61
C THR A 32 -8.51 -9.13 4.20
N ASN A 33 -9.18 -8.43 3.29
CA ASN A 33 -8.72 -7.15 2.81
C ASN A 33 -8.93 -6.07 3.88
N LYS A 34 -7.98 -5.14 3.98
CA LYS A 34 -8.17 -3.91 4.76
C LYS A 34 -8.57 -2.80 3.82
N LEU A 35 -9.72 -2.18 4.07
CA LEU A 35 -10.16 -1.00 3.34
C LEU A 35 -9.77 0.26 4.11
N ILE A 36 -9.09 1.18 3.45
CA ILE A 36 -8.60 2.43 4.03
C ILE A 36 -9.17 3.60 3.22
N PRO A 37 -10.01 4.46 3.82
CA PRO A 37 -10.45 5.69 3.17
C PRO A 37 -9.26 6.60 2.88
N LEU A 38 -9.14 7.15 1.67
CA LEU A 38 -8.03 8.04 1.31
C LEU A 38 -8.03 9.35 2.11
N SER A 39 -9.19 9.77 2.61
CA SER A 39 -9.32 10.89 3.55
C SER A 39 -8.63 10.63 4.89
N SER A 40 -8.45 9.37 5.28
CA SER A 40 -7.74 8.97 6.50
C SER A 40 -6.22 8.88 6.32
N ILE A 41 -5.72 9.07 5.11
CA ILE A 41 -4.28 9.04 4.79
C ILE A 41 -3.78 10.48 4.65
N THR A 42 -3.02 10.93 5.66
CA THR A 42 -2.58 12.32 5.81
C THR A 42 -1.39 12.66 4.93
N GLN A 43 -0.48 11.70 4.75
CA GLN A 43 0.77 11.90 4.02
C GLN A 43 0.77 11.16 2.68
N ASN A 44 1.67 11.55 1.78
CA ASN A 44 1.90 10.76 0.59
C ASN A 44 2.54 9.40 0.95
N PRO A 45 2.28 8.35 0.17
CA PRO A 45 2.89 7.05 0.38
C PRO A 45 4.40 7.16 0.34
N THR A 46 5.05 6.52 1.31
CA THR A 46 6.51 6.44 1.34
C THR A 46 6.93 5.17 0.62
N PHE A 47 7.85 5.31 -0.34
CA PHE A 47 8.51 4.18 -1.00
C PHE A 47 9.75 3.81 -0.20
N ASP A 48 9.82 2.55 0.19
CA ASP A 48 10.73 2.11 1.23
C ASP A 48 11.82 1.18 0.69
N ASN A 49 13.08 1.60 0.86
CA ASN A 49 14.26 0.78 0.57
C ASN A 49 14.81 0.12 1.84
N GLU A 50 13.98 -0.03 2.87
CA GLU A 50 14.41 -0.68 4.11
C GLU A 50 15.02 -2.06 3.86
N LYS A 51 15.96 -2.41 4.75
CA LYS A 51 16.65 -3.67 4.69
C LYS A 51 15.67 -4.82 4.95
N TRP A 52 15.96 -5.97 4.36
CA TRP A 52 15.14 -7.19 4.42
C TRP A 52 14.66 -7.59 5.84
N TYR A 53 15.38 -7.20 6.89
CA TYR A 53 15.03 -7.52 8.28
C TYR A 53 13.98 -6.58 8.91
N SER A 54 13.80 -5.37 8.39
CA SER A 54 12.78 -4.44 8.87
C SER A 54 11.41 -4.69 8.24
N ILE A 55 11.41 -5.34 7.07
CA ILE A 55 10.22 -5.74 6.33
C ILE A 55 9.86 -7.18 6.67
N LYS A 56 8.55 -7.46 6.78
CA LYS A 56 8.05 -8.82 6.95
C LYS A 56 7.31 -9.27 5.70
N THR A 57 7.32 -10.58 5.47
CA THR A 57 6.41 -11.24 4.53
C THR A 57 4.97 -10.92 4.87
N TRP A 58 4.66 -10.80 6.16
CA TRP A 58 3.35 -10.40 6.68
C TRP A 58 3.41 -10.04 8.16
N GLY A 59 2.49 -9.19 8.62
CA GLY A 59 2.34 -8.84 10.02
C GLY A 59 3.22 -7.67 10.45
N MET A 60 3.37 -7.50 11.76
CA MET A 60 4.13 -6.40 12.34
C MET A 60 5.64 -6.57 12.11
N GLY A 61 6.25 -5.63 11.40
CA GLY A 61 7.70 -5.46 11.31
C GLY A 61 8.27 -4.67 12.49
N LEU A 62 9.59 -4.52 12.54
CA LEU A 62 10.27 -3.75 13.59
C LEU A 62 10.11 -2.23 13.41
N SER A 63 9.63 -1.78 12.24
CA SER A 63 9.47 -0.36 11.88
C SER A 63 8.10 0.24 12.24
N MET A 64 7.40 -0.26 13.29
CA MET A 64 6.03 0.15 13.63
C MET A 64 5.07 0.08 12.42
N CYS A 65 5.34 -0.85 11.51
CA CYS A 65 4.63 -1.04 10.27
C CYS A 65 4.02 -2.45 10.26
N TRP A 66 2.73 -2.53 9.97
CA TRP A 66 2.05 -3.80 9.72
C TRP A 66 1.96 -4.04 8.22
N TRP A 67 2.66 -5.07 7.77
CA TRP A 67 2.78 -5.43 6.37
C TRP A 67 1.64 -6.35 5.93
N ALA A 68 1.04 -6.05 4.77
CA ALA A 68 0.18 -6.96 4.03
C ALA A 68 0.98 -8.20 3.57
N LEU A 69 0.29 -9.33 3.38
CA LEU A 69 0.93 -10.57 2.98
C LEU A 69 1.51 -10.46 1.57
N ASP A 70 2.80 -10.74 1.44
CA ASP A 70 3.49 -10.85 0.16
C ASP A 70 4.62 -11.89 0.26
N TRP A 71 4.35 -13.09 -0.25
CA TRP A 71 5.30 -14.19 -0.30
C TRP A 71 6.53 -13.90 -1.17
N SER A 72 6.42 -13.01 -2.15
CA SER A 72 7.55 -12.69 -3.03
C SER A 72 8.72 -12.07 -2.28
N ARG A 73 8.46 -11.46 -1.11
CA ARG A 73 9.48 -10.90 -0.20
C ARG A 73 10.41 -11.96 0.39
N GLN A 74 10.04 -13.24 0.36
CA GLN A 74 10.93 -14.32 0.82
C GLN A 74 11.93 -14.77 -0.24
N VAL A 75 11.73 -14.35 -1.50
CA VAL A 75 12.60 -14.75 -2.60
C VAL A 75 13.80 -13.80 -2.65
N PRO A 76 15.06 -14.28 -2.61
CA PRO A 76 16.23 -13.40 -2.64
C PRO A 76 16.29 -12.45 -3.84
N SER A 77 15.73 -12.84 -4.99
CA SER A 77 15.65 -11.99 -6.18
C SER A 77 14.79 -10.75 -6.01
N PHE A 78 13.85 -10.75 -5.05
CA PHE A 78 13.06 -9.57 -4.69
C PHE A 78 13.95 -8.42 -4.19
N TRP A 79 15.02 -8.76 -3.48
CA TRP A 79 15.95 -7.79 -2.85
C TRP A 79 17.16 -7.46 -3.71
N LYS A 80 17.32 -8.10 -4.88
CA LYS A 80 18.49 -7.93 -5.76
C LYS A 80 18.42 -6.69 -6.65
N THR A 81 17.33 -5.93 -6.59
CA THR A 81 17.19 -4.75 -7.43
C THR A 81 17.82 -3.55 -6.73
N GLY A 82 19.04 -3.19 -7.17
CA GLY A 82 19.70 -1.94 -6.78
C GLY A 82 19.16 -0.71 -7.53
N ASP A 83 17.96 -0.80 -8.10
CA ASP A 83 17.29 0.26 -8.83
C ASP A 83 16.14 0.78 -7.96
N ASP A 84 16.25 2.01 -7.46
CA ASP A 84 15.22 2.66 -6.65
C ASP A 84 13.85 2.69 -7.34
N LYS A 85 13.81 2.60 -8.67
CA LYS A 85 12.57 2.52 -9.44
C LYS A 85 11.86 1.17 -9.33
N ALA A 86 12.59 0.12 -8.97
CA ALA A 86 12.04 -1.20 -8.68
C ALA A 86 11.59 -1.34 -7.22
N CYS A 87 11.68 -0.28 -6.40
CA CYS A 87 11.13 -0.29 -5.05
C CYS A 87 9.61 -0.48 -5.11
N ARG A 88 9.18 -1.69 -4.74
CA ARG A 88 7.78 -2.12 -4.71
C ARG A 88 7.12 -1.91 -3.36
N LEU A 89 7.88 -1.51 -2.34
CA LEU A 89 7.40 -1.45 -0.97
C LEU A 89 6.85 -0.07 -0.67
N VAL A 90 5.61 -0.02 -0.21
CA VAL A 90 4.87 1.20 0.05
C VAL A 90 4.37 1.20 1.48
N ARG A 91 4.46 2.34 2.14
CA ARG A 91 3.86 2.58 3.47
C ARG A 91 2.93 3.76 3.44
N VAL A 92 1.82 3.64 4.16
CA VAL A 92 0.89 4.74 4.41
C VAL A 92 0.60 4.88 5.89
N GLU A 93 0.50 6.14 6.33
CA GLU A 93 0.04 6.49 7.67
C GLU A 93 -1.47 6.67 7.64
N VAL A 94 -2.16 6.09 8.62
CA VAL A 94 -3.63 6.13 8.72
C VAL A 94 -4.01 6.78 10.03
N ILE A 95 -4.86 7.82 9.98
CA ILE A 95 -5.38 8.51 11.16
C ILE A 95 -6.02 7.50 12.12
N GLY A 96 -5.68 7.64 13.41
CA GLY A 96 -6.20 6.78 14.47
C GLY A 96 -5.53 5.40 14.55
N SER A 97 -4.58 5.08 13.67
CA SER A 97 -3.75 3.89 13.79
C SER A 97 -2.42 4.19 14.45
N ARG A 98 -1.98 3.33 15.37
CA ARG A 98 -0.62 3.37 15.95
C ARG A 98 0.43 2.76 15.03
N LEU A 99 0.01 2.00 14.03
CA LEU A 99 0.89 1.29 13.10
C LEU A 99 0.68 1.84 11.69
N GLN A 100 1.78 2.01 10.97
CA GLN A 100 1.71 2.25 9.53
C GLN A 100 1.21 1.00 8.81
N CYS A 101 0.56 1.19 7.66
CA CYS A 101 0.16 0.08 6.80
C CYS A 101 1.19 -0.06 5.67
N GLY A 102 1.91 -1.17 5.68
CA GLY A 102 2.88 -1.51 4.64
C GLY A 102 2.28 -2.49 3.62
N PHE A 103 2.59 -2.32 2.34
CA PHE A 103 2.14 -3.21 1.27
C PHE A 103 3.13 -3.19 0.11
N SER A 104 2.90 -4.06 -0.87
CA SER A 104 3.67 -4.10 -2.11
C SER A 104 2.84 -3.54 -3.27
N VAL A 105 3.49 -3.06 -4.32
CA VAL A 105 2.89 -2.76 -5.62
C VAL A 105 3.68 -3.44 -6.73
N GLU A 106 3.04 -3.83 -7.82
CA GLU A 106 3.75 -4.44 -8.96
C GLU A 106 4.46 -3.40 -9.83
N ASP A 107 3.85 -2.22 -9.97
CA ASP A 107 4.29 -1.14 -10.85
C ASP A 107 4.21 0.19 -10.09
N ARG A 108 5.36 0.65 -9.60
CA ARG A 108 5.49 1.88 -8.80
C ARG A 108 5.03 3.11 -9.58
N GLU A 109 5.44 3.26 -10.83
CA GLU A 109 5.15 4.47 -11.62
C GLU A 109 3.64 4.59 -11.88
N LYS A 110 2.98 3.49 -12.27
CA LYS A 110 1.53 3.48 -12.44
C LYS A 110 0.80 3.75 -11.13
N PHE A 111 1.26 3.18 -10.02
CA PHE A 111 0.69 3.45 -8.71
C PHE A 111 0.84 4.94 -8.33
N GLU A 112 2.01 5.54 -8.53
CA GLU A 112 2.23 6.97 -8.23
C GLU A 112 1.35 7.89 -9.08
N VAL A 113 1.15 7.59 -10.37
CA VAL A 113 0.25 8.34 -11.25
C VAL A 113 -1.20 8.23 -10.76
N ALA A 114 -1.66 7.00 -10.48
CA ALA A 114 -3.00 6.75 -9.97
C ALA A 114 -3.23 7.41 -8.59
N TRP A 115 -2.20 7.42 -7.72
CA TRP A 115 -2.26 8.07 -6.42
C TRP A 115 -2.46 9.59 -6.53
N LYS A 116 -1.70 10.24 -7.41
CA LYS A 116 -1.86 11.68 -7.67
C LYS A 116 -3.26 12.00 -8.17
N GLN A 117 -3.77 11.20 -9.12
CA GLN A 117 -5.14 11.35 -9.62
C GLN A 117 -6.18 11.22 -8.49
N ALA A 118 -6.05 10.20 -7.63
CA ALA A 118 -6.96 9.97 -6.53
C ALA A 118 -7.00 11.14 -5.53
N LYS A 119 -5.83 11.71 -5.16
CA LYS A 119 -5.76 12.84 -4.22
C LYS A 119 -6.29 14.14 -4.84
N SER A 120 -6.10 14.37 -6.14
CA SER A 120 -6.69 15.53 -6.82
C SER A 120 -8.22 15.50 -6.78
N SER A 121 -8.84 14.35 -7.10
CA SER A 121 -10.31 14.21 -7.06
C SER A 121 -10.90 14.34 -5.65
N ASN A 122 -10.17 13.92 -4.62
CA ASN A 122 -10.63 14.03 -3.23
C ASN A 122 -10.56 15.48 -2.69
N THR A 123 -9.62 16.28 -3.22
CA THR A 123 -9.46 17.69 -2.82
C THR A 123 -10.61 18.57 -3.34
N GLU A 124 -11.15 18.25 -4.52
CA GLU A 124 -12.33 18.92 -5.08
C GLU A 124 -13.61 18.60 -4.30
N THR A 125 -13.73 17.36 -3.80
CA THR A 125 -14.93 16.90 -3.08
C THR A 125 -15.05 17.52 -1.67
N THR A 126 -13.93 17.94 -1.05
CA THR A 126 -13.91 18.48 0.32
C THR A 126 -14.18 20.01 0.36
N ARG A 127 -14.31 20.66 -0.80
CA ARG A 127 -14.49 22.12 -0.91
C ARG A 127 -15.95 22.57 -1.11
N VAL A 128 -16.93 21.69 -0.84
CA VAL A 128 -18.37 21.98 -0.97
C VAL A 128 -19.01 22.08 0.41
#